data_AF-A0A7V4G763-F1
#
_entry.id   AF-A0A7V4G763-F1
#
_cell.length_a   1.000
_cell.length_b   1.000
_cell.length_c   1.000
_cell.angle_alpha   90.00
_cell.angle_beta   90.00
_cell.angle_gamma   90.00
#
_symmetry.space_group_name_H-M   'P 1'
#
loop_
_entity.id
_entity.type
_entity.pdbx_description
1 polymer ?
#
loop_
_entity_poly.entity_id
_entity_poly.type
_entity_poly.pdbx_seq_one_letter_code
_entity_poly.pdbx_strand_id
1 'polypeptide(L)'
;MARRKARVSPAQKAVGCAILALLVLITGWLLYAQSRFNPAVLVATRPPAPQDRPGAGGAKAGEALAALLPAVPGFTAMGSGESYGPDNLSDKINGKAELYLAAGFRAMSCRSYRLAPAGAHVEVFVYDMDSPGNAFAVFSGQRRPDARNLPLTAHAYATANALFFAQGRFYVEIVADRDSPEILTALKEYAGALLGNLPGAGPALDQTALFPPEGLDKDSVRLSASDVFGLEGLNQVYTGEYTLKNGKATAFVALREQADQAREEAGRYVAFLTENGYQAVAQPGLPGDMTVLALDNSFEIVFVEGRALAGVHDAASLEAALELAGRLRAALKGKQ
;
A
#
# COMPACT_ATOMS: atom_id res chain seq x y z
N MET A 1 55.23 -14.72 -25.76
CA MET A 1 55.98 -14.57 -24.49
C MET A 1 55.00 -14.52 -23.33
N ALA A 2 55.23 -15.33 -22.30
CA ALA A 2 54.24 -15.69 -21.27
C ALA A 2 53.97 -14.58 -20.24
N ARG A 3 52.69 -14.38 -19.88
CA ARG A 3 52.20 -13.50 -18.81
C ARG A 3 52.72 -14.00 -17.46
N ARG A 4 53.60 -13.23 -16.81
CA ARG A 4 54.14 -13.51 -15.47
C ARG A 4 53.02 -13.39 -14.43
N LYS A 5 52.60 -14.49 -13.80
CA LYS A 5 51.66 -14.47 -12.66
C LYS A 5 52.33 -13.74 -11.47
N ALA A 6 51.69 -12.69 -10.97
CA ALA A 6 52.16 -11.97 -9.78
C ALA A 6 52.18 -12.92 -8.57
N ARG A 7 53.35 -13.09 -7.96
CA ARG A 7 53.49 -13.90 -6.73
C ARG A 7 53.00 -13.07 -5.56
N VAL A 8 51.94 -13.55 -4.90
CA VAL A 8 51.37 -12.97 -3.68
C VAL A 8 52.45 -12.86 -2.61
N SER A 9 52.64 -11.67 -2.05
CA SER A 9 53.70 -11.41 -1.08
C SER A 9 53.38 -12.05 0.28
N PRO A 10 54.38 -12.36 1.12
CA PRO A 10 54.15 -12.92 2.46
C PRO A 10 53.22 -12.04 3.32
N ALA A 11 53.27 -10.72 3.12
CA ALA A 11 52.41 -9.76 3.82
C ALA A 11 50.92 -9.91 3.42
N GLN A 12 50.62 -10.15 2.14
CA GLN A 12 49.25 -10.36 1.67
C GLN A 12 48.65 -11.67 2.23
N LYS A 13 49.48 -12.71 2.38
CA LYS A 13 49.07 -13.96 3.04
C LYS A 13 48.77 -13.75 4.52
N ALA A 14 49.59 -12.96 5.21
CA ALA A 14 49.38 -12.64 6.63
C ALA A 14 48.08 -11.87 6.86
N VAL A 15 47.78 -10.88 6.00
CA VAL A 15 46.51 -10.12 6.07
C VAL A 15 45.30 -11.02 5.78
N GLY A 16 45.40 -11.89 4.77
CA GLY A 16 44.33 -12.86 4.47
C GLY A 16 44.04 -13.81 5.64
N CYS A 17 45.08 -14.33 6.28
CA CYS A 17 44.91 -15.17 7.48
C CYS A 17 44.29 -14.41 8.66
N ALA A 18 44.64 -13.13 8.85
CA ALA A 18 44.07 -12.30 9.90
C ALA A 18 42.56 -12.06 9.70
N ILE A 19 42.13 -11.79 8.45
CA ILE A 19 40.72 -11.61 8.11
C ILE A 19 39.93 -12.91 8.36
N LEU A 20 40.46 -14.06 7.94
CA LEU A 20 39.81 -15.35 8.17
C LEU A 20 39.68 -15.68 9.66
N ALA A 21 40.72 -15.39 10.46
CA ALA A 21 40.67 -15.56 11.90
C ALA A 21 39.59 -14.67 12.55
N LEU A 22 39.46 -13.42 12.11
CA LEU A 22 38.42 -12.50 12.58
C LEU A 22 37.00 -13.00 12.24
N LEU A 23 36.79 -13.51 11.03
CA LEU A 23 35.49 -14.06 10.61
C LEU A 23 35.10 -15.30 11.42
N VAL A 24 36.07 -16.18 11.72
CA VAL A 24 35.83 -17.35 12.59
C VAL A 24 35.48 -16.91 14.01
N LEU A 25 36.14 -15.89 14.55
CA LEU A 25 35.83 -15.33 15.86
C LEU A 25 34.42 -14.73 15.92
N ILE A 26 34.02 -13.97 14.91
CA ILE A 26 32.66 -13.39 14.80
C ILE A 26 31.63 -14.51 14.71
N THR A 27 31.87 -15.53 13.87
CA THR A 27 30.97 -16.68 13.71
C THR A 27 30.83 -17.45 15.02
N GLY A 28 31.94 -17.72 15.72
CA GLY A 28 31.94 -18.37 17.03
C GLY A 28 31.20 -17.54 18.09
N TRP A 29 31.36 -16.21 18.08
CA TRP A 29 30.63 -15.31 18.97
C TRP A 29 29.13 -15.28 18.66
N LEU A 30 28.74 -15.26 17.39
CA LEU A 30 27.33 -15.34 16.98
C LEU A 30 26.69 -16.66 17.41
N LEU A 31 27.38 -17.79 17.22
CA LEU A 31 26.91 -19.10 17.68
C LEU A 31 26.79 -19.15 19.22
N TYR A 32 27.75 -18.55 19.93
CA TYR A 32 27.70 -18.44 21.39
C TYR A 32 26.55 -17.54 21.87
N ALA A 33 26.35 -16.39 21.23
CA ALA A 33 25.24 -15.47 21.53
C ALA A 33 23.88 -16.12 21.22
N GLN A 34 23.77 -16.86 20.11
CA GLN A 34 22.58 -17.66 19.77
C GLN A 34 22.36 -18.80 20.77
N SER A 35 23.40 -19.42 21.33
CA SER A 35 23.24 -20.47 22.35
C SER A 35 22.74 -19.92 23.70
N ARG A 36 22.87 -18.61 23.93
CA ARG A 36 22.38 -17.88 25.12
C ARG A 36 20.98 -17.30 24.88
N PHE A 37 20.08 -18.06 24.22
CA PHE A 37 18.69 -17.65 23.99
C PHE A 37 18.02 -17.18 25.30
N ASN A 38 17.58 -15.92 25.32
CA ASN A 38 16.90 -15.31 26.46
C ASN A 38 15.56 -16.03 26.70
N PRO A 39 15.30 -16.63 27.89
CA PRO A 39 14.08 -17.38 28.15
C PRO A 39 12.79 -16.54 28.01
N ALA A 40 12.89 -15.21 27.98
CA ALA A 40 11.76 -14.32 27.68
C ALA A 40 11.20 -14.50 26.24
N VAL A 41 12.03 -14.90 25.27
CA VAL A 41 11.61 -15.15 23.88
C VAL A 41 10.86 -16.48 23.75
N LEU A 42 11.17 -17.46 24.62
CA LEU A 42 10.41 -18.72 24.74
C LEU A 42 9.07 -18.53 25.43
N VAL A 43 8.91 -17.49 26.26
CA VAL A 43 7.63 -17.10 26.85
C VAL A 43 6.78 -16.34 25.84
N ALA A 44 7.40 -15.52 24.96
CA ALA A 44 6.71 -14.81 23.88
C ALA A 44 6.27 -15.72 22.71
N THR A 45 6.90 -16.89 22.53
CA THR A 45 6.57 -17.86 21.47
C THR A 45 5.74 -19.05 21.95
N ARG A 46 5.38 -19.10 23.25
CA ARG A 46 4.33 -20.02 23.71
C ARG A 46 2.98 -19.49 23.20
N PRO A 47 2.17 -20.32 22.52
CA PRO A 47 0.79 -19.96 22.27
C PRO A 47 0.15 -19.62 23.63
N PRO A 48 -0.46 -18.44 23.79
CA PRO A 48 -1.21 -18.18 25.01
C PRO A 48 -2.28 -19.26 25.14
N ALA A 49 -2.41 -19.83 26.33
CA ALA A 49 -3.60 -20.62 26.66
C ALA A 49 -4.83 -19.78 26.29
N PRO A 50 -5.90 -20.37 25.72
CA PRO A 50 -7.08 -19.63 25.32
C PRO A 50 -7.63 -18.93 26.55
N GLN A 51 -7.33 -17.65 26.66
CA GLN A 51 -7.91 -16.74 27.63
C GLN A 51 -9.04 -16.06 26.89
N ASP A 52 -10.25 -16.27 27.40
CA ASP A 52 -11.43 -15.50 27.05
C ASP A 52 -11.08 -14.01 27.13
N ARG A 53 -10.85 -13.39 25.98
CA ARG A 53 -10.57 -11.96 25.83
C ARG A 53 -11.54 -11.37 24.80
N PRO A 54 -11.89 -10.09 24.92
CA PRO A 54 -13.13 -9.53 24.38
C PRO A 54 -13.10 -9.35 22.85
N GLY A 55 -13.20 -10.45 22.11
CA GLY A 55 -13.31 -10.49 20.64
C GLY A 55 -14.75 -10.40 20.10
N ALA A 56 -15.73 -10.12 20.96
CA ALA A 56 -17.15 -10.19 20.60
C ALA A 56 -17.55 -9.21 19.48
N GLY A 57 -16.84 -8.10 19.31
CA GLY A 57 -17.09 -7.13 18.23
C GLY A 57 -16.54 -7.58 16.87
N GLY A 58 -15.28 -8.03 16.83
CA GLY A 58 -14.63 -8.51 15.61
C GLY A 58 -15.21 -9.84 15.11
N ALA A 59 -15.55 -10.76 16.02
CA ALA A 59 -16.19 -12.03 15.67
C ALA A 59 -17.59 -11.81 15.05
N LYS A 60 -18.43 -10.95 15.66
CA LYS A 60 -19.75 -10.62 15.10
C LYS A 60 -19.68 -9.87 13.77
N ALA A 61 -18.70 -8.96 13.61
CA ALA A 61 -18.49 -8.28 12.34
C ALA A 61 -18.05 -9.26 11.24
N GLY A 62 -17.16 -10.20 11.56
CA GLY A 62 -16.76 -11.27 10.66
C GLY A 62 -17.91 -12.21 10.27
N GLU A 63 -18.80 -12.55 11.20
CA GLU A 63 -20.01 -13.33 10.90
C GLU A 63 -20.96 -12.60 9.95
N ALA A 64 -21.15 -11.28 10.13
CA ALA A 64 -21.94 -10.46 9.22
C ALA A 64 -21.31 -10.40 7.81
N LEU A 65 -19.98 -10.34 7.72
CA LEU A 65 -19.26 -10.41 6.45
C LEU A 65 -19.38 -11.80 5.79
N ALA A 66 -19.36 -12.87 6.58
CA ALA A 66 -19.54 -14.24 6.06
C ALA A 66 -20.90 -14.42 5.37
N ALA A 67 -21.94 -13.73 5.85
CA ALA A 67 -23.26 -13.73 5.24
C ALA A 67 -23.32 -13.05 3.86
N LEU A 68 -22.31 -12.25 3.49
CA LEU A 68 -22.21 -11.62 2.17
C LEU A 68 -21.74 -12.62 1.09
N LEU A 69 -21.10 -13.73 1.48
CA LEU A 69 -20.56 -14.70 0.54
C LEU A 69 -21.69 -15.44 -0.20
N PRO A 70 -21.82 -15.29 -1.52
CA PRO A 70 -22.91 -15.91 -2.28
C PRO A 70 -22.69 -17.43 -2.43
N ALA A 71 -23.79 -18.14 -2.69
CA ALA A 71 -23.74 -19.47 -3.27
C ALA A 71 -23.70 -19.35 -4.80
N VAL A 72 -22.62 -19.83 -5.42
CA VAL A 72 -22.40 -19.75 -6.87
C VAL A 72 -22.21 -21.16 -7.42
N PRO A 73 -22.93 -21.56 -8.49
CA PRO A 73 -22.73 -22.86 -9.12
C PRO A 73 -21.26 -23.12 -9.45
N GLY A 74 -20.79 -24.35 -9.23
CA GLY A 74 -19.39 -24.73 -9.43
C GLY A 74 -18.47 -24.44 -8.24
N PHE A 75 -18.85 -23.58 -7.29
CA PHE A 75 -18.07 -23.31 -6.09
C PHE A 75 -18.60 -24.12 -4.90
N THR A 76 -17.87 -25.18 -4.52
CA THR A 76 -18.21 -26.00 -3.36
C THR A 76 -17.37 -25.58 -2.16
N ALA A 77 -18.00 -25.10 -1.09
CA ALA A 77 -17.27 -24.70 0.11
C ALA A 77 -16.52 -25.87 0.74
N MET A 78 -15.26 -25.65 1.13
CA MET A 78 -14.38 -26.66 1.72
C MET A 78 -14.40 -26.66 3.26
N GLY A 79 -15.27 -25.85 3.87
CA GLY A 79 -15.42 -25.72 5.32
C GLY A 79 -16.37 -24.59 5.72
N SER A 80 -16.43 -24.32 7.02
CA SER A 80 -17.02 -23.07 7.54
C SER A 80 -16.17 -21.87 7.10
N GLY A 81 -16.80 -20.70 7.00
CA GLY A 81 -16.04 -19.46 6.86
C GLY A 81 -15.19 -19.20 8.10
N GLU A 82 -14.07 -18.53 7.92
CA GLU A 82 -13.21 -18.03 8.98
C GLU A 82 -13.44 -16.52 9.14
N SER A 83 -13.13 -15.98 10.30
CA SER A 83 -13.31 -14.56 10.62
C SER A 83 -12.18 -14.03 11.46
N TYR A 84 -11.71 -12.83 11.12
CA TYR A 84 -10.54 -12.22 11.72
C TYR A 84 -10.83 -10.75 12.05
N GLY A 85 -10.36 -10.31 13.20
CA GLY A 85 -10.38 -8.92 13.66
C GLY A 85 -8.96 -8.36 13.75
N PRO A 86 -8.80 -7.11 14.21
CA PRO A 86 -7.50 -6.44 14.23
C PRO A 86 -6.42 -7.21 15.00
N ASP A 87 -6.82 -7.91 16.05
CA ASP A 87 -5.92 -8.62 16.95
C ASP A 87 -5.35 -9.94 16.39
N ASN A 88 -5.98 -10.53 15.36
CA ASN A 88 -5.60 -11.84 14.84
C ASN A 88 -5.48 -11.89 13.29
N LEU A 89 -5.62 -10.75 12.60
CA LEU A 89 -5.48 -10.69 11.15
C LEU A 89 -4.12 -11.22 10.66
N SER A 90 -3.05 -10.97 11.44
CA SER A 90 -1.70 -11.44 11.14
C SER A 90 -1.60 -12.96 10.98
N ASP A 91 -2.44 -13.71 11.69
CA ASP A 91 -2.47 -15.17 11.68
C ASP A 91 -2.88 -15.69 10.30
N LYS A 92 -3.70 -14.93 9.56
CA LYS A 92 -4.16 -15.30 8.22
C LYS A 92 -3.26 -14.78 7.11
N ILE A 93 -2.87 -13.49 7.17
CA ILE A 93 -2.22 -12.81 6.02
C ILE A 93 -0.72 -12.54 6.20
N ASN A 94 -0.08 -13.25 7.14
CA ASN A 94 1.37 -13.45 7.27
C ASN A 94 2.24 -12.24 6.88
N GLY A 95 2.26 -11.22 7.75
CA GLY A 95 3.10 -10.03 7.58
C GLY A 95 2.48 -8.91 6.74
N LYS A 96 1.34 -9.15 6.08
CA LYS A 96 0.61 -8.09 5.35
C LYS A 96 -0.38 -7.30 6.21
N ALA A 97 -0.64 -7.74 7.45
CA ALA A 97 -1.67 -7.15 8.31
C ALA A 97 -1.49 -5.64 8.53
N GLU A 98 -0.24 -5.18 8.64
CA GLU A 98 0.05 -3.77 8.90
C GLU A 98 -0.56 -2.83 7.86
N LEU A 99 -0.53 -3.22 6.57
CA LEU A 99 -1.14 -2.43 5.48
C LEU A 99 -2.64 -2.21 5.70
N TYR A 100 -3.35 -3.22 6.21
CA TYR A 100 -4.79 -3.17 6.43
C TYR A 100 -5.11 -2.43 7.72
N LEU A 101 -4.36 -2.69 8.79
CA LEU A 101 -4.52 -2.05 10.08
C LEU A 101 -4.29 -0.54 10.00
N ALA A 102 -3.22 -0.11 9.34
CA ALA A 102 -2.94 1.30 9.07
C ALA A 102 -4.02 1.97 8.22
N ALA A 103 -4.70 1.20 7.37
CA ALA A 103 -5.82 1.64 6.54
C ALA A 103 -7.19 1.53 7.23
N GLY A 104 -7.27 1.35 8.56
CA GLY A 104 -8.56 1.37 9.28
C GLY A 104 -9.38 0.08 9.19
N PHE A 105 -8.71 -1.06 9.05
CA PHE A 105 -9.33 -2.39 9.07
C PHE A 105 -10.21 -2.63 10.31
N ARG A 106 -11.42 -3.18 10.09
CA ARG A 106 -12.35 -3.55 11.17
C ARG A 106 -12.50 -5.06 11.34
N ALA A 107 -12.71 -5.77 10.24
CA ALA A 107 -12.92 -7.21 10.24
C ALA A 107 -12.72 -7.79 8.84
N MET A 108 -12.41 -9.09 8.79
CA MET A 108 -12.33 -9.88 7.57
C MET A 108 -13.13 -11.16 7.75
N SER A 109 -13.84 -11.58 6.70
CA SER A 109 -14.26 -12.98 6.56
C SER A 109 -13.57 -13.61 5.37
N CYS A 110 -13.17 -14.87 5.49
CA CYS A 110 -12.63 -15.62 4.37
C CYS A 110 -13.20 -17.03 4.28
N ARG A 111 -13.26 -17.57 3.06
CA ARG A 111 -13.74 -18.93 2.83
C ARG A 111 -13.05 -19.57 1.64
N SER A 112 -12.71 -20.85 1.84
CA SER A 112 -12.11 -21.70 0.81
C SER A 112 -13.18 -22.52 0.07
N TYR A 113 -12.99 -22.63 -1.25
CA TYR A 113 -13.88 -23.33 -2.17
C TYR A 113 -13.08 -24.26 -3.08
N ARG A 114 -13.73 -25.34 -3.49
CA ARG A 114 -13.32 -26.17 -4.62
C ARG A 114 -14.13 -25.76 -5.84
N LEU A 115 -13.46 -25.35 -6.90
CA LEU A 115 -14.08 -24.95 -8.16
C LEU A 115 -14.18 -26.14 -9.12
N ALA A 116 -15.40 -26.53 -9.50
CA ALA A 116 -15.65 -27.55 -10.52
C ALA A 116 -15.80 -26.93 -11.92
N PRO A 117 -15.45 -27.65 -13.01
CA PRO A 117 -14.77 -28.95 -13.05
C PRO A 117 -13.24 -28.85 -12.91
N ALA A 118 -12.68 -27.63 -12.87
CA ALA A 118 -11.23 -27.38 -12.87
C ALA A 118 -10.48 -27.99 -11.67
N GLY A 119 -11.19 -28.27 -10.57
CA GLY A 119 -10.61 -28.79 -9.33
C GLY A 119 -9.75 -27.78 -8.58
N ALA A 120 -9.74 -26.51 -9.00
CA ALA A 120 -8.94 -25.45 -8.40
C ALA A 120 -9.39 -25.13 -6.96
N HIS A 121 -8.43 -24.81 -6.10
CA HIS A 121 -8.72 -24.27 -4.77
C HIS A 121 -8.81 -22.75 -4.89
N VAL A 122 -9.95 -22.19 -4.49
CA VAL A 122 -10.21 -20.75 -4.53
C VAL A 122 -10.47 -20.26 -3.12
N GLU A 123 -9.82 -19.17 -2.74
CA GLU A 123 -10.05 -18.49 -1.48
C GLU A 123 -10.64 -17.10 -1.73
N VAL A 124 -11.73 -16.79 -1.03
CA VAL A 124 -12.43 -15.51 -1.11
C VAL A 124 -12.25 -14.80 0.21
N PHE A 125 -11.82 -13.54 0.16
CA PHE A 125 -11.64 -12.66 1.30
C PHE A 125 -12.51 -11.43 1.15
N VAL A 126 -13.23 -11.06 2.20
CA VAL A 126 -14.04 -9.84 2.27
C VAL A 126 -13.59 -9.05 3.50
N TYR A 127 -13.08 -7.85 3.27
CA TYR A 127 -12.58 -6.94 4.30
C TYR A 127 -13.56 -5.77 4.49
N ASP A 128 -13.91 -5.46 5.75
CA ASP A 128 -14.53 -4.18 6.13
C ASP A 128 -13.42 -3.21 6.52
N MET A 129 -13.23 -2.17 5.70
CA MET A 129 -12.20 -1.15 5.85
C MET A 129 -12.73 0.14 6.49
N ASP A 130 -13.91 0.10 7.12
CA ASP A 130 -14.60 1.25 7.74
C ASP A 130 -15.16 2.28 6.75
N SER A 131 -14.37 2.74 5.78
CA SER A 131 -14.75 3.77 4.82
C SER A 131 -14.35 3.44 3.37
N PRO A 132 -14.97 4.09 2.37
CA PRO A 132 -14.55 3.91 0.97
C PRO A 132 -13.12 4.36 0.64
N GLY A 133 -12.62 5.40 1.33
CA GLY A 133 -11.23 5.83 1.18
C GLY A 133 -10.27 4.75 1.62
N ASN A 134 -10.50 4.18 2.80
CA ASN A 134 -9.70 3.09 3.35
C ASN A 134 -9.70 1.82 2.47
N ALA A 135 -10.86 1.43 1.93
CA ALA A 135 -10.94 0.33 0.96
C ALA A 135 -10.13 0.61 -0.31
N PHE A 136 -10.17 1.85 -0.81
CA PHE A 136 -9.36 2.28 -1.94
C PHE A 136 -7.86 2.31 -1.61
N ALA A 137 -7.46 2.68 -0.39
CA ALA A 137 -6.07 2.67 0.04
C ALA A 137 -5.46 1.27 -0.09
N VAL A 138 -6.14 0.25 0.45
CA VAL A 138 -5.69 -1.14 0.33
C VAL A 138 -5.71 -1.62 -1.12
N PHE A 139 -6.81 -1.38 -1.84
CA PHE A 139 -6.96 -1.79 -3.24
C PHE A 139 -5.87 -1.21 -4.14
N SER A 140 -5.63 0.10 -4.03
CA SER A 140 -4.65 0.80 -4.85
C SER A 140 -3.23 0.38 -4.44
N GLY A 141 -2.92 0.31 -3.14
CA GLY A 141 -1.61 -0.10 -2.63
C GLY A 141 -1.20 -1.53 -2.99
N GLN A 142 -2.16 -2.44 -3.20
CA GLN A 142 -1.89 -3.82 -3.60
C GLN A 142 -1.90 -4.07 -5.11
N ARG A 143 -2.25 -3.06 -5.93
CA ARG A 143 -2.32 -3.22 -7.37
C ARG A 143 -0.96 -3.62 -7.94
N ARG A 144 -0.95 -4.73 -8.67
CA ARG A 144 0.26 -5.32 -9.25
C ARG A 144 0.60 -4.72 -10.63
N PRO A 145 1.87 -4.73 -11.06
CA PRO A 145 2.26 -4.23 -12.38
C PRO A 145 1.61 -4.97 -13.56
N ASP A 146 1.24 -6.24 -13.39
CA ASP A 146 0.59 -7.07 -14.39
C ASP A 146 -0.95 -7.04 -14.32
N ALA A 147 -1.50 -6.16 -13.46
CA ALA A 147 -2.94 -6.04 -13.26
C ALA A 147 -3.66 -5.60 -14.53
N ARG A 148 -4.77 -6.27 -14.83
CA ARG A 148 -5.68 -5.93 -15.93
C ARG A 148 -6.97 -5.39 -15.36
N ASN A 149 -7.31 -4.14 -15.67
CA ASN A 149 -8.56 -3.53 -15.24
C ASN A 149 -9.77 -4.37 -15.70
N LEU A 150 -10.78 -4.47 -14.83
CA LEU A 150 -12.00 -5.24 -15.06
C LEU A 150 -13.23 -4.33 -14.99
N PRO A 151 -14.19 -4.47 -15.92
CA PRO A 151 -15.44 -3.71 -15.90
C PRO A 151 -16.45 -4.28 -14.88
N LEU A 152 -16.02 -4.42 -13.62
CA LEU A 152 -16.85 -4.92 -12.51
C LEU A 152 -17.27 -3.78 -11.58
N THR A 153 -16.30 -2.97 -11.14
CA THR A 153 -16.50 -1.70 -10.44
C THR A 153 -15.51 -0.68 -11.00
N ALA A 154 -15.56 0.58 -10.55
CA ALA A 154 -14.51 1.56 -10.86
C ALA A 154 -13.12 1.12 -10.35
N HIS A 155 -13.10 0.25 -9.34
CA HIS A 155 -11.91 -0.24 -8.64
C HIS A 155 -11.88 -1.75 -8.72
N ALA A 156 -11.61 -2.29 -9.91
CA ALA A 156 -11.48 -3.72 -10.10
C ALA A 156 -10.35 -4.06 -11.08
N TYR A 157 -9.53 -5.05 -10.72
CA TYR A 157 -8.54 -5.62 -11.61
C TYR A 157 -8.40 -7.13 -11.40
N ALA A 158 -7.77 -7.80 -12.35
CA ALA A 158 -7.37 -9.19 -12.23
C ALA A 158 -5.91 -9.40 -12.60
N THR A 159 -5.36 -10.46 -12.03
CA THR A 159 -4.10 -11.10 -12.45
C THR A 159 -4.43 -12.43 -13.13
N ALA A 160 -3.43 -13.27 -13.43
CA ALA A 160 -3.66 -14.56 -14.06
C ALA A 160 -4.59 -15.50 -13.26
N ASN A 161 -4.49 -15.48 -11.93
CA ASN A 161 -5.19 -16.41 -11.02
C ASN A 161 -6.05 -15.71 -9.95
N ALA A 162 -6.19 -14.39 -9.98
CA ALA A 162 -6.90 -13.67 -8.93
C ALA A 162 -7.65 -12.44 -9.46
N LEU A 163 -8.65 -12.02 -8.68
CA LEU A 163 -9.46 -10.84 -8.92
C LEU A 163 -9.54 -10.02 -7.63
N PHE A 164 -9.40 -8.71 -7.75
CA PHE A 164 -9.43 -7.76 -6.65
C PHE A 164 -10.41 -6.65 -6.97
N PHE A 165 -11.25 -6.26 -6.02
CA PHE A 165 -12.08 -5.08 -6.19
C PHE A 165 -12.41 -4.36 -4.88
N ALA A 166 -12.78 -3.08 -4.99
CA ALA A 166 -13.35 -2.30 -3.91
C ALA A 166 -14.74 -1.76 -4.28
N GLN A 167 -15.66 -1.76 -3.32
CA GLN A 167 -17.00 -1.15 -3.41
C GLN A 167 -17.45 -0.65 -2.04
N GLY A 168 -17.79 0.64 -1.95
CA GLY A 168 -18.06 1.26 -0.65
C GLY A 168 -16.87 1.04 0.28
N ARG A 169 -17.12 0.66 1.53
CA ARG A 169 -16.08 0.33 2.52
C ARG A 169 -15.47 -1.07 2.39
N PHE A 170 -15.90 -1.86 1.41
CA PHE A 170 -15.47 -3.24 1.26
C PHE A 170 -14.34 -3.35 0.26
N TYR A 171 -13.31 -4.11 0.64
CA TYR A 171 -12.27 -4.58 -0.25
C TYR A 171 -12.36 -6.11 -0.34
N VAL A 172 -12.19 -6.67 -1.54
CA VAL A 172 -12.38 -8.09 -1.82
C VAL A 172 -11.21 -8.64 -2.61
N GLU A 173 -10.75 -9.82 -2.20
CA GLU A 173 -9.78 -10.63 -2.95
C GLU A 173 -10.38 -12.00 -3.24
N ILE A 174 -10.25 -12.47 -4.48
CA ILE A 174 -10.62 -13.82 -4.89
C ILE A 174 -9.39 -14.43 -5.56
N VAL A 175 -8.80 -15.44 -4.94
CA VAL A 175 -7.51 -15.99 -5.34
C VAL A 175 -7.63 -17.49 -5.59
N ALA A 176 -7.23 -17.94 -6.77
CA ALA A 176 -7.12 -19.35 -7.11
C ALA A 176 -5.67 -19.85 -6.97
N ASP A 177 -5.50 -21.13 -6.65
CA ASP A 177 -4.18 -21.79 -6.55
C ASP A 177 -3.46 -21.98 -7.90
N ARG A 178 -4.17 -21.76 -9.02
CA ARG A 178 -3.69 -21.92 -10.38
C ARG A 178 -4.41 -20.96 -11.33
N ASP A 179 -3.85 -20.74 -12.51
CA ASP A 179 -4.48 -19.95 -13.58
C ASP A 179 -5.05 -20.83 -14.70
N SER A 180 -6.17 -20.36 -15.26
CA SER A 180 -6.69 -20.77 -16.57
C SER A 180 -7.76 -19.76 -17.02
N PRO A 181 -8.04 -19.63 -18.32
CA PRO A 181 -9.14 -18.78 -18.80
C PRO A 181 -10.50 -19.15 -18.21
N GLU A 182 -10.75 -20.44 -17.99
CA GLU A 182 -11.98 -20.97 -17.39
C GLU A 182 -12.07 -20.58 -15.91
N ILE A 183 -10.96 -20.68 -15.17
CA ILE A 183 -10.89 -20.27 -13.76
C ILE A 183 -11.17 -18.77 -13.65
N LEU A 184 -10.48 -17.94 -14.43
CA LEU A 184 -10.70 -16.49 -14.41
C LEU A 184 -12.16 -16.11 -14.73
N THR A 185 -12.81 -16.82 -15.65
CA THR A 185 -14.22 -16.63 -15.96
C THR A 185 -15.11 -16.96 -14.76
N ALA A 186 -14.88 -18.10 -14.10
CA ALA A 186 -15.59 -18.45 -12.88
C ALA A 186 -15.34 -17.46 -11.72
N LEU A 187 -14.12 -16.94 -11.57
CA LEU A 187 -13.82 -15.91 -10.56
C LEU A 187 -14.62 -14.62 -10.82
N LYS A 188 -14.78 -14.22 -12.09
CA LYS A 188 -15.61 -13.04 -12.45
C LYS A 188 -17.09 -13.26 -12.14
N GLU A 189 -17.62 -14.45 -12.41
CA GLU A 189 -19.00 -14.81 -12.06
C GLU A 189 -19.20 -14.74 -10.54
N TYR A 190 -18.27 -15.30 -9.77
CA TYR A 190 -18.32 -15.21 -8.31
C TYR A 190 -18.24 -13.76 -7.83
N ALA A 191 -17.33 -12.96 -8.39
CA ALA A 191 -17.17 -11.56 -8.05
C ALA A 191 -18.44 -10.75 -8.33
N GLY A 192 -19.11 -10.98 -9.46
CA GLY A 192 -20.38 -10.35 -9.80
C GLY A 192 -21.50 -10.70 -8.82
N ALA A 193 -21.62 -11.98 -8.46
CA ALA A 193 -22.59 -12.43 -7.46
C ALA A 193 -22.32 -11.82 -6.07
N LEU A 194 -21.05 -11.76 -5.66
CA LEU A 194 -20.64 -11.19 -4.39
C LEU A 194 -20.90 -9.69 -4.35
N LEU A 195 -20.57 -8.97 -5.43
CA LEU A 195 -20.85 -7.54 -5.56
C LEU A 195 -22.34 -7.22 -5.37
N GLY A 196 -23.24 -8.07 -5.88
CA GLY A 196 -24.69 -7.94 -5.68
C GLY A 196 -25.15 -8.05 -4.22
N ASN A 197 -24.37 -8.69 -3.35
CA ASN A 197 -24.64 -8.81 -1.92
C ASN A 197 -24.04 -7.67 -1.08
N LEU A 198 -23.07 -6.93 -1.62
CA LEU A 198 -22.39 -5.88 -0.85
C LEU A 198 -23.31 -4.67 -0.64
N PRO A 199 -23.49 -4.21 0.62
CA PRO A 199 -24.27 -3.01 0.88
C PRO A 199 -23.51 -1.76 0.44
N GLY A 200 -24.23 -0.76 -0.06
CA GLY A 200 -23.65 0.55 -0.39
C GLY A 200 -23.07 0.65 -1.81
N ALA A 201 -23.93 0.46 -2.81
CA ALA A 201 -23.73 0.97 -4.17
C ALA A 201 -23.89 2.51 -4.18
N GLY A 202 -23.00 3.22 -3.47
CA GLY A 202 -22.79 4.64 -3.71
C GLY A 202 -21.89 4.81 -4.94
N PRO A 203 -21.96 5.94 -5.66
CA PRO A 203 -20.99 6.23 -6.71
C PRO A 203 -19.59 6.16 -6.11
N ALA A 204 -18.76 5.27 -6.64
CA ALA A 204 -17.35 5.26 -6.30
C ALA A 204 -16.80 6.63 -6.70
N LEU A 205 -16.23 7.36 -5.73
CA LEU A 205 -15.47 8.56 -6.06
C LEU A 205 -14.37 8.14 -7.02
N ASP A 206 -14.30 8.80 -8.17
CA ASP A 206 -13.18 8.66 -9.07
C ASP A 206 -12.00 9.43 -8.47
N GLN A 207 -11.06 8.74 -7.86
CA GLN A 207 -9.89 9.37 -7.24
C GLN A 207 -9.00 10.05 -8.27
N THR A 208 -9.03 9.61 -9.54
CA THR A 208 -8.29 10.28 -10.61
C THR A 208 -8.82 11.69 -10.85
N ALA A 209 -10.09 11.96 -10.52
CA ALA A 209 -10.65 13.28 -10.65
C ALA A 209 -9.95 14.30 -9.74
N LEU A 210 -9.33 13.90 -8.62
CA LEU A 210 -8.57 14.82 -7.74
C LEU A 210 -7.38 15.47 -8.47
N PHE A 211 -6.95 14.88 -9.58
CA PHE A 211 -5.74 15.21 -10.28
C PHE A 211 -6.03 15.78 -11.68
N PRO A 212 -5.19 16.70 -12.20
CA PRO A 212 -5.33 17.16 -13.58
C PRO A 212 -5.08 16.00 -14.56
N PRO A 213 -5.95 15.78 -15.57
CA PRO A 213 -5.90 14.56 -16.38
C PRO A 213 -4.71 14.53 -17.38
N GLU A 214 -4.19 15.68 -17.80
CA GLU A 214 -3.14 15.73 -18.83
C GLU A 214 -1.79 15.25 -18.29
N GLY A 215 -1.33 14.10 -18.81
CA GLY A 215 -0.03 13.51 -18.47
C GLY A 215 -0.05 12.58 -17.27
N LEU A 216 -1.21 12.40 -16.62
CA LEU A 216 -1.41 11.47 -15.50
C LEU A 216 -1.41 10.03 -16.01
N ASP A 217 -0.58 9.17 -15.40
CA ASP A 217 -0.81 7.74 -15.47
C ASP A 217 -1.96 7.38 -14.50
N LYS A 218 -3.14 7.10 -15.05
CA LYS A 218 -4.34 6.83 -14.24
C LYS A 218 -4.18 5.60 -13.33
N ASP A 219 -3.40 4.61 -13.76
CA ASP A 219 -3.20 3.38 -13.00
C ASP A 219 -2.16 3.57 -11.88
N SER A 220 -1.39 4.67 -11.91
CA SER A 220 -0.46 5.09 -10.85
C SER A 220 -1.17 5.75 -9.65
N VAL A 221 -2.47 6.07 -9.76
CA VAL A 221 -3.16 6.72 -8.65
C VAL A 221 -3.25 5.77 -7.45
N ARG A 222 -2.79 6.25 -6.31
CA ARG A 222 -2.73 5.53 -5.04
C ARG A 222 -3.27 6.39 -3.90
N LEU A 223 -3.70 5.74 -2.84
CA LEU A 223 -3.94 6.37 -1.55
C LEU A 223 -3.10 5.65 -0.51
N SER A 224 -2.18 6.36 0.12
CA SER A 224 -1.39 5.85 1.22
C SER A 224 -2.06 6.23 2.53
N ALA A 225 -2.33 5.22 3.36
CA ALA A 225 -3.09 5.39 4.60
C ALA A 225 -2.28 6.10 5.69
N SER A 226 -0.96 5.84 5.77
CA SER A 226 -0.10 6.41 6.80
C SER A 226 1.33 6.71 6.34
N ASP A 227 2.00 7.58 7.11
CA ASP A 227 3.44 7.88 7.07
C ASP A 227 4.01 8.15 5.68
N VAL A 228 3.29 8.98 4.93
CA VAL A 228 3.59 9.25 3.52
C VAL A 228 4.86 10.10 3.40
N PHE A 229 5.71 9.75 2.42
CA PHE A 229 7.03 10.35 2.21
C PHE A 229 7.98 10.25 3.41
N GLY A 230 7.70 9.33 4.35
CA GLY A 230 8.50 9.12 5.56
C GLY A 230 8.19 10.08 6.70
N LEU A 231 7.17 10.94 6.57
CA LEU A 231 6.73 11.83 7.65
C LEU A 231 5.70 11.14 8.53
N GLU A 232 6.07 10.88 9.79
CA GLU A 232 5.18 10.26 10.77
C GLU A 232 3.86 11.06 10.94
N GLY A 233 2.74 10.35 10.81
CA GLY A 233 1.39 10.90 10.94
C GLY A 233 0.90 11.68 9.72
N LEU A 234 1.69 11.80 8.64
CA LEU A 234 1.18 12.30 7.37
C LEU A 234 0.37 11.21 6.68
N ASN A 235 -0.94 11.23 6.90
CA ASN A 235 -1.84 10.13 6.57
C ASN A 235 -2.83 10.50 5.46
N GLN A 236 -3.45 9.49 4.85
CA GLN A 236 -4.51 9.65 3.84
C GLN A 236 -4.10 10.61 2.70
N VAL A 237 -2.95 10.32 2.07
CA VAL A 237 -2.42 11.11 0.96
C VAL A 237 -2.63 10.37 -0.35
N TYR A 238 -3.34 11.00 -1.27
CA TYR A 238 -3.44 10.56 -2.65
C TYR A 238 -2.17 10.93 -3.40
N THR A 239 -1.67 10.03 -4.23
CA THR A 239 -0.58 10.31 -5.18
C THR A 239 -0.96 9.92 -6.59
N GLY A 240 -0.35 10.57 -7.57
CA GLY A 240 -0.46 10.21 -8.99
C GLY A 240 0.79 10.61 -9.76
N GLU A 241 1.34 9.69 -10.54
CA GLU A 241 2.55 9.88 -11.34
C GLU A 241 2.23 10.53 -12.69
N TYR A 242 3.11 11.44 -13.10
CA TYR A 242 3.01 12.19 -14.34
C TYR A 242 4.23 11.98 -15.22
N THR A 243 3.98 11.92 -16.53
CA THR A 243 5.00 12.15 -17.56
C THR A 243 4.69 13.46 -18.27
N LEU A 244 5.46 14.50 -17.95
CA LEU A 244 5.33 15.84 -18.52
C LEU A 244 6.40 16.10 -19.57
N LYS A 245 6.29 17.22 -20.28
CA LYS A 245 7.28 17.61 -21.30
C LYS A 245 8.70 17.75 -20.72
N ASN A 246 8.78 18.25 -19.48
CA ASN A 246 10.04 18.59 -18.82
C ASN A 246 10.51 17.54 -17.81
N GLY A 247 9.89 16.36 -17.77
CA GLY A 247 10.30 15.27 -16.88
C GLY A 247 9.12 14.59 -16.19
N LYS A 248 9.46 13.61 -15.34
CA LYS A 248 8.50 12.95 -14.46
C LYS A 248 8.29 13.76 -13.19
N ALA A 249 7.12 13.65 -12.60
CA ALA A 249 6.77 14.24 -11.32
C ALA A 249 5.61 13.48 -10.69
N THR A 250 5.47 13.55 -9.36
CA THR A 250 4.34 12.95 -8.65
C THR A 250 3.49 14.06 -8.04
N ALA A 251 2.20 14.13 -8.37
CA ALA A 251 1.28 15.00 -7.64
C ALA A 251 0.86 14.32 -6.34
N PHE A 252 0.69 15.09 -5.26
CA PHE A 252 0.06 14.59 -4.04
C PHE A 252 -1.05 15.51 -3.53
N VAL A 253 -2.07 14.91 -2.92
CA VAL A 253 -3.21 15.62 -2.32
C VAL A 253 -3.64 14.90 -1.05
N ALA A 254 -3.67 15.63 0.06
CA ALA A 254 -4.16 15.18 1.34
C ALA A 254 -5.33 16.08 1.77
N LEU A 255 -6.53 15.51 1.81
CA LEU A 255 -7.73 16.23 2.23
C LEU A 255 -7.86 16.17 3.75
N ARG A 256 -8.06 17.32 4.38
CA ARG A 256 -8.31 17.43 5.82
C ARG A 256 -9.74 17.85 6.09
N GLU A 257 -10.12 17.72 7.36
CA GLU A 257 -11.44 18.16 7.82
C GLU A 257 -11.52 19.68 7.79
N GLN A 258 -10.42 20.35 8.17
CA GLN A 258 -10.36 21.80 8.32
C GLN A 258 -9.14 22.39 7.61
N ALA A 259 -9.27 23.63 7.14
CA ALA A 259 -8.18 24.35 6.47
C ALA A 259 -6.97 24.56 7.38
N ASP A 260 -7.18 24.76 8.68
CA ASP A 260 -6.08 24.97 9.63
C ASP A 260 -5.24 23.70 9.82
N GLN A 261 -5.87 22.52 9.85
CA GLN A 261 -5.15 21.24 9.88
C GLN A 261 -4.26 21.07 8.63
N ALA A 262 -4.78 21.41 7.44
CA ALA A 262 -4.00 21.36 6.20
C ALA A 262 -2.78 22.30 6.24
N ARG A 263 -2.93 23.51 6.82
CA ARG A 263 -1.83 24.47 7.01
C ARG A 263 -0.78 23.98 7.99
N GLU A 264 -1.21 23.45 9.13
CA GLU A 264 -0.31 22.90 10.14
C GLU A 264 0.52 21.75 9.58
N GLU A 265 -0.12 20.80 8.90
CA GLU A 265 0.56 19.67 8.27
C GLU A 265 1.46 20.08 7.11
N ALA A 266 1.07 21.08 6.30
CA ALA A 266 1.95 21.64 5.29
C ALA A 266 3.24 22.18 5.90
N GLY A 267 3.12 22.93 7.01
CA GLY A 267 4.26 23.45 7.76
C GLY A 267 5.15 22.33 8.30
N ARG A 268 4.55 21.28 8.87
CA ARG A 268 5.28 20.08 9.34
C ARG A 268 6.02 19.38 8.20
N TYR A 269 5.41 19.24 7.03
CA TYR A 269 6.05 18.60 5.87
C TYR A 269 7.21 19.43 5.31
N VAL A 270 7.05 20.75 5.18
CA VAL A 270 8.14 21.65 4.78
C VAL A 270 9.30 21.63 5.78
N ALA A 271 8.99 21.63 7.09
CA ALA A 271 10.02 21.51 8.12
C ALA A 271 10.77 20.18 8.01
N PHE A 272 10.04 19.07 7.88
CA PHE A 272 10.62 17.73 7.69
C PHE A 272 11.55 17.68 6.46
N LEU A 273 11.13 18.20 5.31
CA LEU A 273 11.97 18.25 4.11
C LEU A 273 13.25 19.05 4.37
N THR A 274 13.14 20.21 5.01
CA THR A 274 14.28 21.09 5.31
C THR A 274 15.26 20.42 6.27
N GLU A 275 14.77 19.76 7.32
CA GLU A 275 15.58 18.98 8.27
C GLU A 275 16.31 17.80 7.59
N ASN A 276 15.73 17.27 6.50
CA ASN A 276 16.32 16.22 5.68
C ASN A 276 17.14 16.75 4.49
N GLY A 277 17.51 18.04 4.50
CA GLY A 277 18.51 18.62 3.60
C GLY A 277 17.96 19.38 2.40
N TYR A 278 16.64 19.36 2.17
CA TYR A 278 16.04 20.17 1.11
C TYR A 278 16.25 21.67 1.36
N GLN A 279 16.55 22.42 0.31
CA GLN A 279 16.79 23.87 0.38
C GLN A 279 15.67 24.62 -0.35
N ALA A 280 15.23 25.74 0.23
CA ALA A 280 14.24 26.60 -0.40
C ALA A 280 14.79 27.21 -1.70
N VAL A 281 13.99 27.15 -2.77
CA VAL A 281 14.32 27.74 -4.07
C VAL A 281 13.48 28.99 -4.26
N ALA A 282 14.14 30.15 -4.42
CA ALA A 282 13.46 31.40 -4.72
C ALA A 282 12.94 31.38 -6.16
N GLN A 283 11.61 31.40 -6.32
CA GLN A 283 10.96 31.47 -7.62
C GLN A 283 10.16 32.77 -7.79
N PRO A 284 10.66 33.74 -8.57
CA PRO A 284 9.94 34.99 -8.82
C PRO A 284 8.56 34.75 -9.43
N GLY A 285 7.54 35.41 -8.90
CA GLY A 285 6.17 35.31 -9.41
C GLY A 285 5.38 34.09 -8.93
N LEU A 286 5.97 33.24 -8.07
CA LEU A 286 5.24 32.17 -7.42
C LEU A 286 4.29 32.75 -6.35
N PRO A 287 3.05 32.25 -6.23
CA PRO A 287 2.17 32.61 -5.11
C PRO A 287 2.85 32.37 -3.76
N GLY A 288 2.73 33.31 -2.83
CA GLY A 288 3.44 33.27 -1.54
C GLY A 288 3.02 32.15 -0.58
N ASP A 289 1.99 31.39 -0.93
CA ASP A 289 1.51 30.20 -0.22
C ASP A 289 2.02 28.88 -0.82
N MET A 290 2.90 28.95 -1.83
CA MET A 290 3.64 27.80 -2.36
C MET A 290 5.09 27.86 -1.88
N THR A 291 5.57 26.76 -1.33
CA THR A 291 6.98 26.58 -0.98
C THR A 291 7.62 25.64 -1.98
N VAL A 292 8.71 26.06 -2.62
CA VAL A 292 9.52 25.21 -3.51
C VAL A 292 10.79 24.83 -2.77
N LEU A 293 11.07 23.53 -2.73
CA LEU A 293 12.31 23.01 -2.19
C LEU A 293 13.03 22.12 -3.19
N ALA A 294 14.35 22.04 -3.10
CA ALA A 294 15.16 21.19 -3.94
C ALA A 294 16.22 20.45 -3.12
N LEU A 295 16.49 19.20 -3.52
CA LEU A 295 17.60 18.40 -3.05
C LEU A 295 18.21 17.67 -4.26
N ASP A 296 19.48 17.95 -4.55
CA ASP A 296 20.17 17.49 -5.75
C ASP A 296 19.37 17.77 -7.04
N ASN A 297 18.82 16.72 -7.66
CA ASN A 297 18.04 16.79 -8.90
C ASN A 297 16.55 16.47 -8.68
N SER A 298 16.06 16.61 -7.44
CA SER A 298 14.67 16.38 -7.07
C SER A 298 14.06 17.67 -6.53
N PHE A 299 12.84 17.97 -6.98
CA PHE A 299 12.11 19.18 -6.62
C PHE A 299 10.77 18.84 -5.95
N GLU A 300 10.52 19.52 -4.84
CA GLU A 300 9.28 19.46 -4.05
C GLU A 300 8.55 20.80 -4.14
N ILE A 301 7.22 20.77 -4.26
CA ILE A 301 6.38 21.95 -4.08
C ILE A 301 5.28 21.61 -3.10
N VAL A 302 5.11 22.42 -2.06
CA VAL A 302 4.06 22.24 -1.04
C VAL A 302 3.20 23.50 -0.98
N PHE A 303 1.89 23.32 -1.01
CA PHE A 303 0.93 24.41 -0.87
C PHE A 303 -0.38 23.95 -0.21
N VAL A 304 -1.20 24.91 0.17
CA VAL A 304 -2.53 24.66 0.74
C VAL A 304 -3.60 25.37 -0.07
N GLU A 305 -4.67 24.65 -0.37
CA GLU A 305 -5.83 25.18 -1.11
C GLU A 305 -7.11 24.74 -0.37
N GLY A 306 -7.68 25.66 0.42
CA GLY A 306 -8.81 25.36 1.31
C GLY A 306 -8.43 24.31 2.36
N ARG A 307 -9.08 23.15 2.31
CA ARG A 307 -8.83 22.00 3.19
C ARG A 307 -7.82 20.98 2.63
N ALA A 308 -7.23 21.28 1.47
CA ALA A 308 -6.27 20.39 0.81
C ALA A 308 -4.84 20.84 1.10
N LEU A 309 -4.04 19.96 1.70
CA LEU A 309 -2.59 19.99 1.61
C LEU A 309 -2.21 19.31 0.29
N ALA A 310 -1.56 20.01 -0.62
CA ALA A 310 -1.26 19.48 -1.95
C ALA A 310 0.09 19.96 -2.46
N GLY A 311 0.58 19.28 -3.48
CA GLY A 311 1.90 19.59 -3.98
C GLY A 311 2.42 18.65 -5.05
N VAL A 312 3.72 18.80 -5.28
CA VAL A 312 4.50 17.95 -6.17
C VAL A 312 5.63 17.34 -5.37
N HIS A 313 5.79 16.03 -5.53
CA HIS A 313 6.84 15.21 -4.95
C HIS A 313 7.73 14.64 -6.06
N ASP A 314 9.02 14.58 -5.78
CA ASP A 314 10.06 13.97 -6.62
C ASP A 314 9.98 14.37 -8.11
N ALA A 315 9.87 15.67 -8.38
CA ALA A 315 9.91 16.16 -9.76
C ALA A 315 11.35 16.18 -10.28
N ALA A 316 11.55 15.67 -11.49
CA ALA A 316 12.86 15.59 -12.15
C ALA A 316 13.40 16.96 -12.65
N SER A 317 12.55 17.99 -12.67
CA SER A 317 12.93 19.36 -13.02
C SER A 317 12.02 20.38 -12.34
N LEU A 318 12.54 21.59 -12.14
CA LEU A 318 11.79 22.70 -11.59
C LEU A 318 10.60 23.06 -12.49
N GLU A 319 10.80 23.03 -13.82
CA GLU A 319 9.76 23.33 -14.80
C GLU A 319 8.61 22.33 -14.73
N ALA A 320 8.91 21.03 -14.59
CA ALA A 320 7.90 19.99 -14.40
C ALA A 320 7.14 20.20 -13.07
N ALA A 321 7.86 20.55 -12.00
CA ALA A 321 7.26 20.81 -10.69
C ALA A 321 6.28 21.99 -10.74
N LEU A 322 6.71 23.12 -11.30
CA LEU A 322 5.89 24.33 -11.41
C LEU A 322 4.68 24.14 -12.32
N GLU A 323 4.87 23.47 -13.45
CA GLU A 323 3.80 23.13 -14.38
C GLU A 323 2.71 22.29 -13.69
N LEU A 324 3.11 21.23 -12.98
CA LEU A 324 2.18 20.34 -12.30
C LEU A 324 1.49 21.00 -11.11
N ALA A 325 2.23 21.74 -10.28
CA ALA A 325 1.67 22.46 -9.13
C ALA A 325 0.61 23.49 -9.56
N GLY A 326 0.87 24.23 -10.65
CA GLY A 326 -0.08 25.19 -11.21
C GLY A 326 -1.37 24.52 -11.69
N ARG A 327 -1.26 23.41 -12.43
CA ARG A 327 -2.42 22.62 -12.90
C ARG A 327 -3.20 22.02 -11.73
N LEU A 328 -2.50 21.44 -10.76
CA LEU A 328 -3.11 20.80 -9.59
C LEU A 328 -3.89 21.82 -8.76
N ARG A 329 -3.31 23.01 -8.50
CA ARG A 329 -3.99 24.06 -7.77
C ARG A 329 -5.26 24.53 -8.48
N ALA A 330 -5.21 24.71 -9.81
CA ALA A 330 -6.39 25.08 -10.60
C ALA A 330 -7.48 24.00 -10.51
N ALA A 331 -7.12 22.71 -10.57
CA ALA A 331 -8.05 21.60 -10.44
C ALA A 331 -8.72 21.57 -9.05
N LEU A 332 -7.96 21.86 -7.98
CA LEU A 332 -8.49 21.88 -6.61
C LEU A 332 -9.42 23.06 -6.33
N LYS A 333 -9.15 24.26 -6.89
CA LYS A 333 -10.06 25.42 -6.76
C LYS A 333 -11.45 25.18 -7.34
N GLY A 334 -11.54 24.38 -8.42
CA GLY A 334 -12.81 24.04 -9.05
C GLY A 334 -13.65 23.01 -8.28
N LYS A 335 -13.16 22.49 -7.15
CA LYS A 335 -13.76 21.36 -6.40
C LYS A 335 -14.13 21.71 -4.94
N GLN A 336 -13.89 22.94 -4.52
CA GLN A 336 -14.24 23.43 -3.18
C GLN A 336 -15.72 23.80 -3.08
#